data_AF-A0A1H9Q549-F1
#
_entry.id   AF-A0A1H9Q549-F1
#
_cell.length_a   1.000
_cell.length_b   1.000
_cell.length_c   1.000
_cell.angle_alpha   90.00
_cell.angle_beta   90.00
_cell.angle_gamma   90.00
#
_symmetry.space_group_name_H-M   'P 1'
#
loop_
_entity.id
_entity.type
_entity.pdbx_description
1 polymer ?
#
loop_
_entity_poly.entity_id
_entity_poly.type
_entity_poly.pdbx_seq_one_letter_code
_entity_poly.pdbx_strand_id
1 'polypeptide(L)'
;MLSRYLNEGLNDGRLPKTVTAIDEAGSVGTGRTKPTFNYPRPYLPDRSFAGQPNPSQLNGLQPSLNIDKVPDWGDPAHTASYDAMLKGYSQAFPSGHTTYAVATGTALAQLLPQLGPEILTRASEAGNNRIVLGVHYPLDVEGGRILGQANNSYLWSSAENFSTVLQPAATELQNYLASRCKADSLSETLAECITKTGANADKGYTNFFTDVVSTTAVTDRTTAISAYQARMTYGFGQTGTAGQKAVVPDGAESLLATTFPTLDPTQRRAVLAATEIDSGFPLDAGSQGWQRIDLAAAMSAKVTVDASGTVTAVEPGQAVASVVTAAPSPSASPSVSVSSSPSASVSSVSPSVSSSPSVSVSSSPSVSVSSASPSASVASSSVVSSAGLVSSGGRGRAASVLGLPLTGAGGVEGLVGLAVVLSGAVGGLFAVRRSRRR
;
A
#
# COMPACT_ATOMS: atom_id res chain seq x y z
N MET A 1 -10.45 -21.38 -0.06
CA MET A 1 -11.00 -22.09 -1.25
C MET A 1 -10.76 -21.33 -2.55
N LEU A 2 -11.10 -20.04 -2.67
CA LEU A 2 -10.85 -19.28 -3.92
C LEU A 2 -9.37 -19.27 -4.34
N SER A 3 -8.43 -19.29 -3.38
CA SER A 3 -6.99 -19.53 -3.62
C SER A 3 -6.70 -20.84 -4.36
N ARG A 4 -7.39 -21.95 -4.03
CA ARG A 4 -7.27 -23.22 -4.76
C ARG A 4 -7.69 -23.05 -6.22
N TYR A 5 -8.82 -22.39 -6.49
CA TYR A 5 -9.25 -22.13 -7.87
C TYR A 5 -8.26 -21.25 -8.64
N LEU A 6 -7.74 -20.18 -8.01
CA LEU A 6 -6.69 -19.35 -8.61
C LEU A 6 -5.47 -20.22 -9.00
N ASN A 7 -4.96 -21.03 -8.08
CA ASN A 7 -3.82 -21.90 -8.32
C ASN A 7 -4.09 -22.91 -9.45
N GLU A 8 -5.26 -23.55 -9.45
CA GLU A 8 -5.68 -24.46 -10.53
C GLU A 8 -5.73 -23.70 -11.88
N GLY A 9 -6.32 -22.51 -11.93
CA GLY A 9 -6.39 -21.68 -13.14
C GLY A 9 -5.04 -21.20 -13.66
N LEU A 10 -4.09 -20.93 -12.76
CA LEU A 10 -2.70 -20.58 -13.12
C LEU A 10 -1.95 -21.80 -13.66
N ASN A 11 -2.01 -22.93 -12.96
CA ASN A 11 -1.32 -24.18 -13.35
C ASN A 11 -1.86 -24.75 -14.67
N ASP A 12 -3.18 -24.64 -14.91
CA ASP A 12 -3.84 -25.07 -16.15
C ASP A 12 -3.59 -24.11 -17.33
N GLY A 13 -2.91 -22.96 -17.11
CA GLY A 13 -2.73 -21.92 -18.13
C GLY A 13 -4.02 -21.20 -18.55
N ARG A 14 -5.06 -21.26 -17.71
CA ARG A 14 -6.42 -20.73 -18.00
C ARG A 14 -6.61 -19.26 -17.63
N LEU A 15 -5.57 -18.63 -17.11
CA LEU A 15 -5.54 -17.24 -16.64
C LEU A 15 -4.43 -16.39 -17.31
N PRO A 16 -4.25 -16.42 -18.65
CA PRO A 16 -3.11 -15.78 -19.31
C PRO A 16 -3.08 -14.25 -19.16
N LYS A 17 -4.22 -13.55 -19.18
CA LYS A 17 -4.25 -12.09 -19.01
C LYS A 17 -3.96 -11.70 -17.56
N THR A 18 -4.46 -12.49 -16.62
CA THR A 18 -4.19 -12.38 -15.19
C THR A 18 -2.68 -12.48 -14.92
N VAL A 19 -2.01 -13.46 -15.55
CA VAL A 19 -0.55 -13.63 -15.52
C VAL A 19 0.15 -12.40 -16.09
N THR A 20 -0.22 -11.93 -17.30
CA THR A 20 0.38 -10.73 -17.91
C THR A 20 0.29 -9.50 -17.01
N ALA A 21 -0.87 -9.20 -16.44
CA ALA A 21 -1.05 -8.04 -15.57
C ALA A 21 -0.22 -8.12 -14.28
N ILE A 22 -0.07 -9.32 -13.70
CA ILE A 22 0.75 -9.55 -12.50
C ILE A 22 2.25 -9.45 -12.82
N ASP A 23 2.70 -10.02 -13.95
CA ASP A 23 4.10 -9.99 -14.37
C ASP A 23 4.55 -8.56 -14.74
N GLU A 24 3.69 -7.79 -15.40
CA GLU A 24 3.97 -6.38 -15.73
C GLU A 24 4.06 -5.52 -14.45
N ALA A 25 3.15 -5.70 -13.50
CA ALA A 25 3.24 -5.06 -12.18
C ALA A 25 4.50 -5.48 -11.40
N GLY A 26 4.88 -6.77 -11.46
CA GLY A 26 6.06 -7.31 -10.79
C GLY A 26 7.40 -6.85 -11.37
N SER A 27 7.42 -6.31 -12.59
CA SER A 27 8.66 -5.96 -13.34
C SER A 27 9.40 -4.70 -12.84
N VAL A 28 9.00 -4.13 -11.70
CA VAL A 28 9.57 -2.91 -11.12
C VAL A 28 10.99 -3.10 -10.57
N GLY A 29 11.96 -2.41 -11.18
CA GLY A 29 13.37 -2.48 -10.81
C GLY A 29 13.77 -1.56 -9.65
N THR A 30 14.46 -2.12 -8.64
CA THR A 30 15.14 -1.35 -7.57
C THR A 30 16.59 -0.98 -7.89
N GLY A 31 17.08 -1.37 -9.07
CA GLY A 31 18.51 -1.34 -9.43
C GLY A 31 19.16 0.04 -9.54
N ARG A 32 18.39 1.12 -9.79
CA ARG A 32 18.93 2.50 -9.75
C ARG A 32 19.07 3.01 -8.32
N THR A 33 18.04 2.79 -7.50
CA THR A 33 17.93 3.31 -6.13
C THR A 33 18.93 2.64 -5.18
N LYS A 34 19.17 1.33 -5.35
CA LYS A 34 20.06 0.54 -4.49
C LYS A 34 21.49 1.09 -4.41
N PRO A 35 22.22 1.28 -5.53
CA PRO A 35 23.56 1.90 -5.50
C PRO A 35 23.57 3.34 -4.98
N THR A 36 22.49 4.11 -5.14
CA THR A 36 22.42 5.51 -4.67
C THR A 36 22.52 5.62 -3.16
N PHE A 37 21.76 4.81 -2.41
CA PHE A 37 21.81 4.82 -0.94
C PHE A 37 22.97 3.98 -0.39
N ASN A 38 23.39 2.94 -1.12
CA ASN A 38 24.48 2.01 -0.76
C ASN A 38 24.50 1.56 0.72
N TYR A 39 23.31 1.33 1.28
CA TYR A 39 23.10 1.02 2.69
C TYR A 39 23.14 -0.51 2.93
N PRO A 40 23.89 -1.03 3.90
CA PRO A 40 24.19 -2.47 4.01
C PRO A 40 23.12 -3.25 4.78
N ARG A 41 22.94 -4.53 4.46
CA ARG A 41 21.94 -5.42 5.09
C ARG A 41 22.20 -5.73 6.58
N PRO A 42 21.17 -6.09 7.37
CA PRO A 42 21.31 -6.26 8.83
C PRO A 42 22.19 -7.45 9.24
N TYR A 43 22.02 -8.62 8.61
CA TYR A 43 22.68 -9.88 9.01
C TYR A 43 24.19 -9.97 8.76
N LEU A 44 24.79 -8.99 8.08
CA LEU A 44 26.19 -9.14 7.64
C LEU A 44 27.13 -9.03 8.86
N PRO A 45 28.13 -9.94 8.99
CA PRO A 45 29.06 -9.91 10.10
C PRO A 45 29.95 -8.65 10.09
N ASP A 46 30.23 -8.11 8.89
CA ASP A 46 30.71 -6.76 8.68
C ASP A 46 29.88 -6.11 7.57
N ARG A 47 29.14 -5.06 7.95
CA ARG A 47 28.29 -4.23 7.10
C ARG A 47 29.07 -3.12 6.39
N SER A 48 30.32 -2.86 6.74
CA SER A 48 31.11 -1.78 6.13
C SER A 48 31.53 -2.10 4.68
N PHE A 49 31.74 -3.38 4.37
CA PHE A 49 32.47 -3.81 3.17
C PHE A 49 33.81 -3.08 2.98
N ALA A 50 34.53 -2.82 4.08
CA ALA A 50 35.83 -2.17 4.05
C ALA A 50 36.79 -2.90 3.09
N GLY A 51 37.47 -2.13 2.22
CA GLY A 51 38.39 -2.66 1.21
C GLY A 51 37.74 -3.24 -0.05
N GLN A 52 36.41 -3.29 -0.15
CA GLN A 52 35.72 -3.63 -1.40
C GLN A 52 35.66 -2.42 -2.36
N PRO A 53 35.46 -2.61 -3.68
CA PRO A 53 35.36 -1.51 -4.64
C PRO A 53 34.22 -0.51 -4.41
N ASN A 54 33.23 -0.87 -3.59
CA ASN A 54 32.08 -0.01 -3.28
C ASN A 54 31.66 -0.16 -1.79
N PRO A 55 32.44 0.39 -0.85
CA PRO A 55 32.18 0.26 0.58
C PRO A 55 30.84 0.91 0.96
N SER A 56 30.14 0.31 1.92
CA SER A 56 28.79 0.74 2.30
C SER A 56 28.79 2.01 3.17
N GLN A 57 27.76 2.83 3.00
CA GLN A 57 27.61 4.08 3.74
C GLN A 57 27.02 3.81 5.13
N LEU A 58 27.89 3.59 6.13
CA LEU A 58 27.47 3.33 7.51
C LEU A 58 27.00 4.58 8.27
N ASN A 59 27.40 5.79 7.87
CA ASN A 59 27.01 7.07 8.51
C ASN A 59 27.16 7.07 10.05
N GLY A 60 28.25 6.47 10.56
CA GLY A 60 28.54 6.36 12.00
C GLY A 60 27.90 5.16 12.72
N LEU A 61 27.12 4.34 12.02
CA LEU A 61 26.54 3.11 12.58
C LEU A 61 27.59 2.00 12.74
N GLN A 62 27.34 1.09 13.68
CA GLN A 62 28.22 -0.05 13.99
C GLN A 62 28.44 -0.97 12.78
N PRO A 63 29.66 -1.48 12.54
CA PRO A 63 29.90 -2.45 11.46
C PRO A 63 29.10 -3.76 11.59
N SER A 64 28.74 -4.19 12.80
CA SER A 64 27.85 -5.34 13.04
C SER A 64 26.64 -4.94 13.88
N LEU A 65 25.52 -5.68 13.71
CA LEU A 65 24.35 -5.60 14.59
C LEU A 65 24.11 -6.87 15.41
N ASN A 66 24.95 -7.91 15.24
CA ASN A 66 24.74 -9.25 15.81
C ASN A 66 23.33 -9.83 15.52
N ILE A 67 22.84 -9.58 14.29
CA ILE A 67 21.59 -10.15 13.78
C ILE A 67 21.94 -11.43 13.00
N ASP A 68 21.44 -12.57 13.46
CA ASP A 68 21.62 -13.83 12.73
C ASP A 68 20.74 -13.87 11.47
N LYS A 69 21.32 -14.29 10.34
CA LYS A 69 20.55 -14.68 9.16
C LYS A 69 19.84 -15.99 9.47
N VAL A 70 18.52 -16.05 9.29
CA VAL A 70 17.82 -17.34 9.29
C VAL A 70 18.37 -18.19 8.12
N PRO A 71 18.79 -19.45 8.35
CA PRO A 71 19.27 -20.32 7.27
C PRO A 71 18.20 -20.53 6.19
N ASP A 72 18.65 -20.74 4.95
CA ASP A 72 17.78 -21.19 3.86
C ASP A 72 17.10 -22.53 4.24
N TRP A 73 15.87 -22.75 3.77
CA TRP A 73 15.17 -24.01 4.02
C TRP A 73 15.91 -25.19 3.37
N GLY A 74 15.92 -26.35 4.02
CA GLY A 74 16.83 -27.47 3.75
C GLY A 74 16.61 -28.28 2.46
N ASP A 75 16.09 -27.67 1.40
CA ASP A 75 15.99 -28.24 0.06
C ASP A 75 16.77 -27.37 -0.95
N PRO A 76 17.77 -27.90 -1.68
CA PRO A 76 18.56 -27.14 -2.65
C PRO A 76 17.73 -26.48 -3.77
N ALA A 77 16.48 -26.90 -4.03
CA ALA A 77 15.60 -26.20 -4.98
C ALA A 77 15.14 -24.82 -4.49
N HIS A 78 15.23 -24.53 -3.19
CA HIS A 78 14.65 -23.35 -2.56
C HIS A 78 15.69 -22.46 -1.83
N THR A 79 16.90 -22.35 -2.39
CA THR A 79 17.89 -21.40 -1.87
C THR A 79 17.51 -19.95 -2.16
N ALA A 80 17.61 -19.12 -1.14
CA ALA A 80 17.40 -17.69 -1.21
C ALA A 80 18.65 -16.94 -1.72
N SER A 81 19.76 -17.66 -1.95
CA SER A 81 21.02 -17.19 -2.53
C SER A 81 21.69 -16.02 -1.79
N TYR A 82 21.34 -15.76 -0.53
CA TYR A 82 21.88 -14.61 0.21
C TYR A 82 23.38 -14.69 0.49
N ASP A 83 23.97 -15.88 0.44
CA ASP A 83 25.41 -16.08 0.60
C ASP A 83 26.21 -15.60 -0.63
N ALA A 84 25.55 -15.43 -1.79
CA ALA A 84 26.14 -14.74 -2.94
C ALA A 84 26.32 -13.23 -2.69
N MET A 85 25.48 -12.61 -1.85
CA MET A 85 25.57 -11.18 -1.52
C MET A 85 26.76 -10.85 -0.61
N LEU A 86 27.35 -11.85 0.05
CA LEU A 86 28.61 -11.70 0.82
C LEU A 86 29.81 -11.39 -0.09
N LYS A 87 29.70 -11.57 -1.40
CA LYS A 87 30.80 -11.42 -2.38
C LYS A 87 30.95 -10.01 -2.98
N GLY A 88 30.35 -8.98 -2.36
CA GLY A 88 30.72 -7.58 -2.61
C GLY A 88 29.60 -6.59 -2.94
N TYR A 89 28.32 -7.01 -3.01
CA TYR A 89 27.19 -6.10 -3.24
C TYR A 89 25.97 -6.50 -2.41
N SER A 90 25.58 -5.65 -1.46
CA SER A 90 24.49 -5.97 -0.51
C SER A 90 23.70 -4.72 -0.08
N GLN A 91 23.15 -3.98 -1.05
CA GLN A 91 22.32 -2.81 -0.74
C GLN A 91 20.91 -3.22 -0.26
N ALA A 92 20.53 -2.73 0.91
CA ALA A 92 19.29 -3.05 1.60
C ALA A 92 18.14 -2.18 1.07
N PHE A 93 18.24 -0.85 1.13
CA PHE A 93 17.14 0.05 0.75
C PHE A 93 16.99 0.23 -0.78
N PRO A 94 15.76 0.31 -1.31
CA PRO A 94 14.53 -0.28 -0.78
C PRO A 94 14.53 -1.81 -1.00
N SER A 95 13.65 -2.53 -0.30
CA SER A 95 13.58 -3.98 -0.39
C SER A 95 12.93 -4.44 -1.69
N GLY A 96 13.74 -4.85 -2.68
CA GLY A 96 13.22 -5.35 -3.97
C GLY A 96 12.32 -6.58 -3.87
N HIS A 97 12.51 -7.46 -2.88
CA HIS A 97 11.58 -8.57 -2.62
C HIS A 97 10.22 -8.04 -2.13
N THR A 98 10.22 -7.02 -1.27
CA THR A 98 8.99 -6.35 -0.83
C THR A 98 8.36 -5.60 -1.99
N THR A 99 9.13 -4.89 -2.81
CA THR A 99 8.62 -4.19 -3.99
C THR A 99 7.92 -5.15 -4.94
N TYR A 100 8.53 -6.30 -5.25
CA TYR A 100 7.90 -7.34 -6.07
C TYR A 100 6.59 -7.86 -5.44
N ALA A 101 6.63 -8.26 -4.16
CA ALA A 101 5.46 -8.82 -3.47
C ALA A 101 4.31 -7.80 -3.32
N VAL A 102 4.62 -6.53 -3.03
CA VAL A 102 3.62 -5.47 -2.94
C VAL A 102 3.12 -5.06 -4.32
N ALA A 103 3.96 -5.04 -5.35
CA ALA A 103 3.51 -4.69 -6.69
C ALA A 103 2.58 -5.77 -7.27
N THR A 104 2.96 -7.05 -7.18
CA THR A 104 2.12 -8.18 -7.60
C THR A 104 0.86 -8.30 -6.75
N GLY A 105 0.96 -8.13 -5.42
CA GLY A 105 -0.19 -8.12 -4.52
C GLY A 105 -1.15 -6.96 -4.76
N THR A 106 -0.64 -5.76 -5.06
CA THR A 106 -1.48 -4.60 -5.42
C THR A 106 -2.21 -4.84 -6.73
N ALA A 107 -1.52 -5.37 -7.76
CA ALA A 107 -2.16 -5.76 -9.01
C ALA A 107 -3.27 -6.79 -8.77
N LEU A 108 -2.99 -7.88 -8.05
CA LEU A 108 -4.00 -8.90 -7.75
C LEU A 108 -5.19 -8.35 -6.94
N ALA A 109 -4.94 -7.43 -5.99
CA ALA A 109 -5.99 -6.70 -5.29
C ALA A 109 -6.83 -5.86 -6.27
N GLN A 110 -6.22 -5.20 -7.26
CA GLN A 110 -6.96 -4.50 -8.31
C GLN A 110 -7.73 -5.46 -9.24
N LEU A 111 -7.23 -6.68 -9.50
CA LEU A 111 -7.95 -7.69 -10.29
C LEU A 111 -9.16 -8.30 -9.53
N LEU A 112 -9.06 -8.41 -8.20
CA LEU A 112 -10.06 -9.01 -7.30
C LEU A 112 -10.33 -8.11 -6.07
N PRO A 113 -10.90 -6.90 -6.27
CA PRO A 113 -11.02 -5.89 -5.21
C PRO A 113 -11.91 -6.32 -4.04
N GLN A 114 -12.79 -7.30 -4.25
CA GLN A 114 -13.63 -7.88 -3.20
C GLN A 114 -12.82 -8.56 -2.07
N LEU A 115 -11.57 -8.94 -2.35
CA LEU A 115 -10.60 -9.50 -1.38
C LEU A 115 -9.34 -8.60 -1.23
N GLY A 116 -9.43 -7.34 -1.66
CA GLY A 116 -8.30 -6.39 -1.67
C GLY A 116 -7.56 -6.28 -0.33
N PRO A 117 -8.26 -6.05 0.81
CA PRO A 117 -7.63 -5.96 2.12
C PRO A 117 -6.83 -7.21 2.51
N GLU A 118 -7.36 -8.40 2.26
CA GLU A 118 -6.70 -9.67 2.57
C GLU A 118 -5.44 -9.87 1.72
N ILE A 119 -5.54 -9.58 0.41
CA ILE A 119 -4.41 -9.69 -0.53
C ILE A 119 -3.29 -8.70 -0.17
N LEU A 120 -3.64 -7.44 0.14
CA LEU A 120 -2.70 -6.41 0.55
C LEU A 120 -2.04 -6.72 1.90
N THR A 121 -2.82 -7.26 2.86
CA THR A 121 -2.28 -7.74 4.14
C THR A 121 -1.26 -8.85 3.90
N ARG A 122 -1.58 -9.83 3.04
CA ARG A 122 -0.62 -10.90 2.71
C ARG A 122 0.63 -10.39 2.00
N ALA A 123 0.52 -9.39 1.14
CA ALA A 123 1.67 -8.73 0.53
C ALA A 123 2.53 -7.98 1.56
N SER A 124 1.92 -7.35 2.58
CA SER A 124 2.66 -6.72 3.69
C SER A 124 3.51 -7.73 4.47
N GLU A 125 3.00 -8.95 4.67
CA GLU A 125 3.73 -10.02 5.35
C GLU A 125 4.90 -10.56 4.55
N ALA A 126 4.78 -10.66 3.23
CA ALA A 126 5.91 -11.02 2.39
C ALA A 126 7.08 -10.02 2.55
N GLY A 127 6.75 -8.75 2.84
CA GLY A 127 7.67 -7.72 3.31
C GLY A 127 8.17 -7.92 4.74
N ASN A 128 7.29 -8.19 5.70
CA ASN A 128 7.66 -8.42 7.10
C ASN A 128 8.60 -9.63 7.27
N ASN A 129 8.38 -10.70 6.51
CA ASN A 129 9.26 -11.88 6.47
C ASN A 129 10.71 -11.51 6.12
N ARG A 130 10.93 -10.40 5.41
CA ARG A 130 12.27 -9.90 5.06
C ARG A 130 13.03 -9.34 6.28
N ILE A 131 12.29 -8.86 7.27
CA ILE A 131 12.80 -8.42 8.57
C ILE A 131 13.09 -9.65 9.43
N VAL A 132 12.14 -10.60 9.50
CA VAL A 132 12.28 -11.87 10.26
C VAL A 132 13.50 -12.69 9.80
N LEU A 133 13.80 -12.70 8.50
CA LEU A 133 15.00 -13.37 7.94
C LEU A 133 16.33 -12.63 8.21
N GLY A 134 16.29 -11.43 8.81
CA GLY A 134 17.48 -10.60 9.09
C GLY A 134 18.07 -9.87 7.86
N VAL A 135 17.38 -9.89 6.72
CA VAL A 135 17.93 -9.42 5.43
C VAL A 135 17.52 -8.00 5.01
N HIS A 136 16.57 -7.39 5.74
CA HIS A 136 16.09 -6.03 5.54
C HIS A 136 15.70 -5.35 6.85
N TYR A 137 15.83 -4.02 6.90
CA TYR A 137 15.27 -3.19 7.98
C TYR A 137 13.81 -2.82 7.67
N PRO A 138 13.03 -2.42 8.68
CA PRO A 138 11.65 -1.94 8.46
C PRO A 138 11.53 -0.84 7.40
N LEU A 139 12.41 0.18 7.41
CA LEU A 139 12.42 1.23 6.39
C LEU A 139 12.66 0.71 4.95
N ASP A 140 13.45 -0.37 4.77
CA ASP A 140 13.60 -0.98 3.44
C ASP A 140 12.27 -1.55 2.94
N VAL A 141 11.47 -2.10 3.86
CA VAL A 141 10.19 -2.74 3.58
C VAL A 141 9.13 -1.67 3.31
N GLU A 142 9.10 -0.57 4.08
CA GLU A 142 8.25 0.59 3.79
C GLU A 142 8.57 1.22 2.43
N GLY A 143 9.86 1.48 2.14
CA GLY A 143 10.30 1.96 0.83
C GLY A 143 9.98 0.95 -0.29
N GLY A 144 10.00 -0.34 0.03
CA GLY A 144 9.57 -1.41 -0.86
C GLY A 144 8.07 -1.35 -1.18
N ARG A 145 7.22 -1.16 -0.16
CA ARG A 145 5.76 -0.98 -0.28
C ARG A 145 5.43 0.24 -1.13
N ILE A 146 6.00 1.38 -0.78
CA ILE A 146 5.84 2.66 -1.49
C ILE A 146 6.12 2.48 -2.98
N LEU A 147 7.27 1.89 -3.34
CA LEU A 147 7.64 1.70 -4.74
C LEU A 147 6.73 0.71 -5.48
N GLY A 148 6.25 -0.35 -4.80
CA GLY A 148 5.33 -1.32 -5.40
C GLY A 148 3.94 -0.75 -5.71
N GLN A 149 3.43 0.11 -4.82
CA GLN A 149 2.16 0.82 -5.01
C GLN A 149 2.30 1.93 -6.06
N ALA A 150 3.37 2.72 -5.99
CA ALA A 150 3.68 3.75 -7.00
C ALA A 150 3.85 3.15 -8.42
N ASN A 151 4.42 1.95 -8.54
CA ASN A 151 4.53 1.28 -9.84
C ASN A 151 3.18 0.87 -10.43
N ASN A 152 2.27 0.29 -9.64
CA ASN A 152 0.92 -0.02 -10.10
C ASN A 152 0.18 1.25 -10.51
N SER A 153 0.30 2.31 -9.70
CA SER A 153 -0.25 3.61 -10.05
C SER A 153 0.27 4.13 -11.39
N TYR A 154 1.59 4.06 -11.61
CA TYR A 154 2.21 4.47 -12.87
C TYR A 154 1.70 3.65 -14.07
N LEU A 155 1.68 2.32 -13.96
CA LEU A 155 1.21 1.43 -15.03
C LEU A 155 -0.26 1.67 -15.39
N TRP A 156 -1.13 1.79 -14.38
CA TRP A 156 -2.58 1.78 -14.56
C TRP A 156 -3.21 3.19 -14.65
N SER A 157 -2.41 4.25 -14.50
CA SER A 157 -2.82 5.62 -14.86
C SER A 157 -2.88 5.85 -16.38
N SER A 158 -2.19 5.01 -17.17
CA SER A 158 -2.37 4.98 -18.62
C SER A 158 -3.73 4.36 -18.97
N ALA A 159 -4.60 5.13 -19.64
CA ALA A 159 -5.90 4.64 -20.11
C ALA A 159 -5.77 3.46 -21.09
N GLU A 160 -4.68 3.41 -21.86
CA GLU A 160 -4.37 2.28 -22.75
C GLU A 160 -4.06 1.02 -21.94
N ASN A 161 -3.11 1.08 -21.00
CA ASN A 161 -2.75 -0.07 -20.17
C ASN A 161 -3.92 -0.54 -19.29
N PHE A 162 -4.70 0.40 -18.74
CA PHE A 162 -5.90 0.08 -17.95
C PHE A 162 -6.91 -0.71 -18.77
N SER A 163 -7.24 -0.25 -19.98
CA SER A 163 -8.29 -0.84 -20.83
C SER A 163 -7.85 -2.10 -21.59
N THR A 164 -6.55 -2.24 -21.88
CA THR A 164 -5.99 -3.38 -22.65
C THR A 164 -5.38 -4.49 -21.80
N VAL A 165 -4.88 -4.17 -20.60
CA VAL A 165 -4.22 -5.13 -19.69
C VAL A 165 -5.06 -5.35 -18.42
N LEU A 166 -5.18 -4.33 -17.56
CA LEU A 166 -5.76 -4.50 -16.22
C LEU A 166 -7.25 -4.91 -16.23
N GLN A 167 -8.10 -4.19 -16.96
CA GLN A 167 -9.53 -4.46 -17.02
C GLN A 167 -9.86 -5.82 -17.67
N PRO A 168 -9.22 -6.24 -18.79
CA PRO A 168 -9.38 -7.57 -19.34
C PRO A 168 -8.88 -8.70 -18.42
N ALA A 169 -7.80 -8.48 -17.67
CA ALA A 169 -7.29 -9.42 -16.67
C ALA A 169 -8.24 -9.56 -15.47
N ALA A 170 -8.80 -8.46 -14.97
CA ALA A 170 -9.77 -8.48 -13.88
C ALA A 170 -11.05 -9.23 -14.28
N THR A 171 -11.50 -9.00 -15.51
CA THR A 171 -12.63 -9.69 -16.12
C THR A 171 -12.37 -11.19 -16.26
N GLU A 172 -11.18 -11.58 -16.74
CA GLU A 172 -10.76 -12.99 -16.87
C GLU A 172 -10.75 -13.71 -15.52
N LEU A 173 -10.05 -13.15 -14.52
CA LEU A 173 -9.95 -13.74 -13.20
C LEU A 173 -11.32 -13.88 -12.52
N GLN A 174 -12.13 -12.83 -12.51
CA GLN A 174 -13.43 -12.85 -11.84
C GLN A 174 -14.41 -13.81 -12.52
N ASN A 175 -14.42 -13.87 -13.86
CA ASN A 175 -15.24 -14.84 -14.60
C ASN A 175 -14.75 -16.28 -14.39
N TYR A 176 -13.44 -16.53 -14.35
CA TYR A 176 -12.89 -17.84 -14.02
C TYR A 176 -13.35 -18.29 -12.63
N LEU A 177 -13.16 -17.45 -11.60
CA LEU A 177 -13.55 -17.78 -10.23
C LEU A 177 -15.07 -18.00 -10.11
N ALA A 178 -15.90 -17.17 -10.75
CA ALA A 178 -17.34 -17.39 -10.82
C ALA A 178 -17.69 -18.75 -11.46
N SER A 179 -17.04 -19.11 -12.57
CA SER A 179 -17.26 -20.40 -13.24
C SER A 179 -16.88 -21.61 -12.37
N ARG A 180 -15.84 -21.49 -11.55
CA ARG A 180 -15.45 -22.53 -10.58
C ARG A 180 -16.42 -22.61 -9.41
N CYS A 181 -16.88 -21.47 -8.89
CA CYS A 181 -17.94 -21.43 -7.88
C CYS A 181 -19.24 -22.08 -8.37
N LYS A 182 -19.61 -21.87 -9.63
CA LYS A 182 -20.77 -22.52 -10.26
C LYS A 182 -20.56 -24.02 -10.44
N ALA A 183 -19.39 -24.45 -10.94
CA ALA A 183 -19.06 -25.88 -11.11
C ALA A 183 -19.11 -26.67 -9.79
N ASP A 184 -18.57 -26.09 -8.71
CA ASP A 184 -18.60 -26.69 -7.36
C ASP A 184 -19.94 -26.41 -6.62
N SER A 185 -20.99 -25.95 -7.33
CA SER A 185 -22.36 -25.69 -6.81
C SER A 185 -22.45 -24.75 -5.60
N LEU A 186 -21.57 -23.74 -5.56
CA LEU A 186 -21.52 -22.74 -4.50
C LEU A 186 -22.51 -21.59 -4.78
N SER A 187 -22.43 -20.97 -5.95
CA SER A 187 -23.28 -19.85 -6.37
C SER A 187 -23.15 -19.58 -7.86
N GLU A 188 -24.06 -18.77 -8.41
CA GLU A 188 -24.00 -18.31 -9.79
C GLU A 188 -23.04 -17.11 -9.95
N THR A 189 -22.93 -16.25 -8.94
CA THR A 189 -22.04 -15.08 -8.96
C THR A 189 -20.81 -15.24 -8.04
N LEU A 190 -19.73 -14.52 -8.35
CA LEU A 190 -18.53 -14.47 -7.51
C LEU A 190 -18.79 -13.78 -6.16
N ALA A 191 -19.64 -12.75 -6.13
CA ALA A 191 -19.96 -12.02 -4.90
C ALA A 191 -20.68 -12.92 -3.88
N GLU A 192 -21.67 -13.68 -4.32
CA GLU A 192 -22.31 -14.71 -3.50
C GLU A 192 -21.33 -15.81 -3.08
N CYS A 193 -20.38 -16.19 -3.96
CA CYS A 193 -19.38 -17.20 -3.63
C CYS A 193 -18.47 -16.73 -2.49
N ILE A 194 -17.99 -15.48 -2.56
CA ILE A 194 -17.18 -14.86 -1.52
C ILE A 194 -17.94 -14.85 -0.19
N THR A 195 -19.20 -14.39 -0.18
CA THR A 195 -20.05 -14.37 1.02
C THR A 195 -20.32 -15.77 1.57
N LYS A 196 -20.73 -16.75 0.73
CA LYS A 196 -21.05 -18.12 1.14
C LYS A 196 -19.82 -18.86 1.70
N THR A 197 -18.63 -18.55 1.18
CA THR A 197 -17.37 -19.12 1.64
C THR A 197 -16.75 -18.36 2.81
N GLY A 198 -17.27 -17.17 3.16
CA GLY A 198 -16.69 -16.27 4.15
C GLY A 198 -15.29 -15.77 3.77
N ALA A 199 -14.98 -15.68 2.47
CA ALA A 199 -13.62 -15.38 2.00
C ALA A 199 -13.15 -13.95 2.33
N ASN A 200 -14.09 -13.04 2.57
CA ASN A 200 -13.91 -11.66 3.04
C ASN A 200 -14.23 -11.50 4.55
N ALA A 201 -14.21 -12.61 5.30
CA ALA A 201 -14.63 -12.71 6.70
C ALA A 201 -13.77 -13.76 7.44
N ASP A 202 -14.34 -14.37 8.49
CA ASP A 202 -13.70 -15.32 9.43
C ASP A 202 -13.20 -16.65 8.82
N LYS A 203 -13.55 -16.93 7.56
CA LYS A 203 -13.17 -18.14 6.80
C LYS A 203 -12.27 -17.84 5.60
N GLY A 204 -11.82 -16.59 5.50
CA GLY A 204 -10.98 -16.09 4.44
C GLY A 204 -9.51 -16.32 4.70
N TYR A 205 -8.75 -15.25 4.51
CA TYR A 205 -7.34 -15.22 4.82
C TYR A 205 -7.11 -15.16 6.34
N THR A 206 -6.30 -16.07 6.87
CA THR A 206 -5.92 -16.10 8.29
C THR A 206 -4.42 -16.33 8.45
N ASN A 207 -3.84 -15.74 9.49
CA ASN A 207 -2.45 -15.96 9.87
C ASN A 207 -2.27 -15.78 11.39
N PHE A 208 -1.79 -16.84 12.05
CA PHE A 208 -1.51 -16.85 13.49
C PHE A 208 -0.13 -16.28 13.86
N PHE A 209 0.72 -15.97 12.88
CA PHE A 209 2.00 -15.32 13.13
C PHE A 209 1.80 -13.84 13.46
N THR A 210 2.28 -13.45 14.64
CA THR A 210 2.35 -12.07 15.11
C THR A 210 3.78 -11.56 15.11
N ASP A 211 3.96 -10.24 14.97
CA ASP A 211 5.25 -9.57 15.07
C ASP A 211 5.22 -8.41 16.09
N VAL A 212 6.29 -7.61 16.13
CA VAL A 212 6.47 -6.52 17.10
C VAL A 212 5.47 -5.36 16.94
N VAL A 213 4.79 -5.26 15.79
CA VAL A 213 3.75 -4.24 15.55
C VAL A 213 2.37 -4.85 15.31
N SER A 214 2.31 -5.94 14.54
CA SER A 214 1.10 -6.73 14.34
C SER A 214 1.00 -7.79 15.44
N THR A 215 0.62 -7.36 16.64
CA THR A 215 0.59 -8.19 17.87
C THR A 215 -0.64 -9.08 18.00
N THR A 216 -1.62 -8.95 17.09
CA THR A 216 -2.84 -9.77 17.01
C THR A 216 -2.80 -10.62 15.75
N ALA A 217 -3.30 -11.85 15.84
CA ALA A 217 -3.42 -12.75 14.69
C ALA A 217 -4.45 -12.22 13.69
N VAL A 218 -4.23 -12.48 12.39
CA VAL A 218 -5.23 -12.23 11.35
C VAL A 218 -6.23 -13.38 11.36
N THR A 219 -7.48 -13.08 11.73
CA THR A 219 -8.60 -14.04 11.79
C THR A 219 -9.74 -13.68 10.85
N ASP A 220 -9.80 -12.43 10.39
CA ASP A 220 -10.87 -11.83 9.60
C ASP A 220 -10.38 -10.56 8.89
N ARG A 221 -11.26 -9.88 8.14
CA ARG A 221 -10.96 -8.63 7.46
C ARG A 221 -10.50 -7.51 8.40
N THR A 222 -11.12 -7.36 9.57
CA THR A 222 -10.82 -6.26 10.50
C THR A 222 -9.40 -6.39 11.02
N THR A 223 -9.04 -7.60 11.50
CA THR A 223 -7.69 -7.94 11.94
C THR A 223 -6.68 -7.92 10.80
N ALA A 224 -7.06 -8.25 9.57
CA ALA A 224 -6.21 -8.09 8.39
C ALA A 224 -5.86 -6.61 8.14
N ILE A 225 -6.86 -5.72 8.09
CA ILE A 225 -6.65 -4.27 7.94
C ILE A 225 -5.79 -3.73 9.07
N SER A 226 -6.04 -4.11 10.33
CA SER A 226 -5.20 -3.69 11.47
C SER A 226 -3.75 -4.19 11.34
N ALA A 227 -3.52 -5.41 10.87
CA ALA A 227 -2.18 -5.96 10.64
C ALA A 227 -1.44 -5.24 9.48
N TYR A 228 -2.16 -4.85 8.42
CA TYR A 228 -1.61 -4.02 7.34
C TYR A 228 -1.23 -2.62 7.87
N GLN A 229 -2.15 -1.96 8.59
CA GLN A 229 -1.96 -0.63 9.18
C GLN A 229 -0.77 -0.58 10.15
N ALA A 230 -0.66 -1.55 11.06
CA ALA A 230 0.46 -1.65 11.99
C ALA A 230 1.83 -1.74 11.28
N ARG A 231 1.87 -2.31 10.07
CA ARG A 231 3.06 -2.44 9.22
C ARG A 231 3.24 -1.28 8.22
N MET A 232 2.36 -0.27 8.20
CA MET A 232 2.56 0.89 7.33
C MET A 232 3.73 1.79 7.76
N THR A 233 4.02 1.80 9.07
CA THR A 233 5.08 2.61 9.72
C THR A 233 6.04 1.78 10.57
N TYR A 234 5.79 0.47 10.74
CA TYR A 234 6.54 -0.44 11.62
C TYR A 234 6.84 0.12 13.03
N GLY A 235 5.95 0.95 13.57
CA GLY A 235 6.08 1.51 14.92
C GLY A 235 7.10 2.65 15.04
N PHE A 236 7.63 3.17 13.92
CA PHE A 236 8.39 4.41 13.96
C PHE A 236 7.51 5.58 14.39
N GLY A 237 8.04 6.41 15.29
CA GLY A 237 7.46 7.72 15.59
C GLY A 237 7.61 8.68 14.42
N GLN A 238 6.83 9.76 14.44
CA GLN A 238 6.95 10.85 13.47
C GLN A 238 8.30 11.57 13.66
N THR A 239 9.01 11.80 12.56
CA THR A 239 10.27 12.56 12.48
C THR A 239 10.08 13.93 11.84
N GLY A 240 8.91 14.19 11.26
CA GLY A 240 8.47 15.48 10.73
C GLY A 240 7.13 15.91 11.36
N THR A 241 6.50 16.94 10.79
CA THR A 241 5.27 17.52 11.35
C THR A 241 4.06 16.60 11.16
N ALA A 242 3.38 16.28 12.26
CA ALA A 242 2.07 15.62 12.31
C ALA A 242 0.92 16.53 11.81
N GLY A 243 -0.26 15.95 11.58
CA GLY A 243 -1.51 16.68 11.33
C GLY A 243 -1.51 17.56 10.07
N GLN A 244 -0.64 17.29 9.09
CA GLN A 244 -0.69 17.98 7.81
C GLN A 244 -1.92 17.55 7.02
N LYS A 245 -2.36 18.42 6.09
CA LYS A 245 -3.42 18.05 5.14
C LYS A 245 -3.01 16.82 4.33
N ALA A 246 -4.01 16.04 3.91
CA ALA A 246 -3.83 14.89 3.04
C ALA A 246 -3.06 15.26 1.75
N VAL A 247 -2.19 14.35 1.29
CA VAL A 247 -1.37 14.52 0.09
C VAL A 247 -1.44 13.23 -0.74
N VAL A 248 -2.47 13.16 -1.58
CA VAL A 248 -2.64 12.05 -2.52
C VAL A 248 -1.67 12.26 -3.70
N PRO A 249 -0.73 11.34 -3.98
CA PRO A 249 0.18 11.46 -5.12
C PRO A 249 -0.57 11.48 -6.46
N ASP A 250 -0.02 12.12 -7.47
CA ASP A 250 -0.63 12.15 -8.81
C ASP A 250 -0.73 10.73 -9.42
N GLY A 251 -1.86 10.42 -10.04
CA GLY A 251 -2.18 9.10 -10.60
C GLY A 251 -2.64 8.06 -9.57
N ALA A 252 -2.50 8.29 -8.26
CA ALA A 252 -2.82 7.31 -7.23
C ALA A 252 -4.30 6.85 -7.26
N GLU A 253 -5.21 7.66 -7.78
CA GLU A 253 -6.60 7.31 -8.07
C GLU A 253 -6.79 6.06 -8.95
N SER A 254 -5.80 5.71 -9.77
CA SER A 254 -5.80 4.49 -10.59
C SER A 254 -5.78 3.22 -9.73
N LEU A 255 -5.23 3.27 -8.50
CA LEU A 255 -5.23 2.16 -7.56
C LEU A 255 -6.66 1.74 -7.14
N LEU A 256 -7.59 2.69 -7.12
CA LEU A 256 -8.99 2.44 -6.79
C LEU A 256 -9.89 2.22 -8.01
N ALA A 257 -9.35 2.25 -9.24
CA ALA A 257 -10.15 2.30 -10.45
C ALA A 257 -11.02 1.06 -10.71
N THR A 258 -10.58 -0.11 -10.27
CA THR A 258 -11.38 -1.35 -10.33
C THR A 258 -12.27 -1.57 -9.11
N THR A 259 -11.95 -0.92 -7.98
CA THR A 259 -12.75 -1.01 -6.74
C THR A 259 -13.97 -0.09 -6.82
N PHE A 260 -13.78 1.12 -7.31
CA PHE A 260 -14.82 2.13 -7.47
C PHE A 260 -14.91 2.60 -8.93
N PRO A 261 -15.32 1.71 -9.87
CA PRO A 261 -15.37 2.03 -11.30
C PRO A 261 -16.37 3.14 -11.64
N THR A 262 -17.40 3.33 -10.81
CA THR A 262 -18.40 4.40 -10.95
C THR A 262 -17.95 5.76 -10.40
N LEU A 263 -16.88 5.82 -9.61
CA LEU A 263 -16.31 7.09 -9.16
C LEU A 263 -15.37 7.67 -10.21
N ASP A 264 -15.37 8.98 -10.36
CA ASP A 264 -14.40 9.72 -11.18
C ASP A 264 -13.02 9.83 -10.48
N PRO A 265 -11.95 10.28 -11.19
CA PRO A 265 -10.63 10.49 -10.60
C PRO A 265 -10.62 11.35 -9.33
N THR A 266 -11.34 12.47 -9.31
CA THR A 266 -11.42 13.40 -8.17
C THR A 266 -12.05 12.73 -6.96
N GLN A 267 -13.13 12.00 -7.17
CA GLN A 267 -13.82 11.23 -6.14
C GLN A 267 -12.92 10.12 -5.57
N ARG A 268 -12.18 9.39 -6.41
CA ARG A 268 -11.20 8.38 -5.96
C ARG A 268 -10.05 9.00 -5.17
N ARG A 269 -9.57 10.20 -5.55
CA ARG A 269 -8.59 10.95 -4.74
C ARG A 269 -9.16 11.34 -3.38
N ALA A 270 -10.44 11.75 -3.30
CA ALA A 270 -11.09 12.03 -2.03
C ALA A 270 -11.21 10.78 -1.12
N VAL A 271 -11.43 9.58 -1.70
CA VAL A 271 -11.40 8.31 -0.94
C VAL A 271 -10.01 8.05 -0.37
N LEU A 272 -8.95 8.15 -1.18
CA LEU A 272 -7.57 7.97 -0.72
C LEU A 272 -7.24 8.96 0.41
N ALA A 273 -7.50 10.24 0.20
CA ALA A 273 -7.26 11.33 1.16
C ALA A 273 -7.97 11.10 2.51
N ALA A 274 -9.21 10.58 2.49
CA ALA A 274 -9.98 10.29 3.70
C ALA A 274 -9.47 9.06 4.47
N THR A 275 -8.61 8.24 3.86
CA THR A 275 -8.02 7.03 4.45
C THR A 275 -6.52 7.13 4.72
N GLU A 276 -5.87 8.27 4.42
CA GLU A 276 -4.45 8.45 4.70
C GLU A 276 -4.12 8.27 6.19
N ILE A 277 -3.00 7.60 6.48
CA ILE A 277 -2.38 7.71 7.81
C ILE A 277 -1.78 9.11 8.01
N ASP A 278 -1.60 9.52 9.27
CA ASP A 278 -1.10 10.85 9.62
C ASP A 278 0.28 11.17 9.00
N SER A 279 0.60 12.45 8.88
CA SER A 279 1.83 12.94 8.27
C SER A 279 3.07 12.80 9.16
N GLY A 280 4.25 13.06 8.60
CA GLY A 280 5.48 13.23 9.37
C GLY A 280 6.21 11.93 9.75
N PHE A 281 5.74 10.75 9.32
CA PHE A 281 6.50 9.50 9.42
C PHE A 281 7.78 9.53 8.55
N PRO A 282 8.77 8.63 8.78
CA PRO A 282 10.13 8.79 8.25
C PRO A 282 10.29 8.92 6.74
N LEU A 283 9.36 8.39 5.95
CA LEU A 283 9.40 8.44 4.48
C LEU A 283 8.37 9.42 3.89
N ASP A 284 7.56 10.11 4.71
CA ASP A 284 6.38 10.87 4.26
C ASP A 284 6.76 11.96 3.25
N ALA A 285 7.54 12.94 3.71
CA ALA A 285 7.97 14.07 2.89
C ALA A 285 8.80 13.62 1.67
N GLY A 286 9.69 12.64 1.84
CA GLY A 286 10.52 12.10 0.76
C GLY A 286 9.76 11.27 -0.27
N SER A 287 8.59 10.73 0.11
CA SER A 287 7.71 9.94 -0.75
C SER A 287 6.53 10.72 -1.34
N GLN A 288 6.44 12.03 -1.08
CA GLN A 288 5.39 12.90 -1.61
C GLN A 288 3.97 12.39 -1.31
N GLY A 289 3.77 11.84 -0.11
CA GLY A 289 2.50 11.26 0.34
C GLY A 289 2.32 9.76 0.09
N TRP A 290 3.19 9.10 -0.68
CA TRP A 290 3.08 7.65 -0.93
C TRP A 290 3.17 6.79 0.35
N GLN A 291 3.88 7.23 1.40
CA GLN A 291 3.89 6.52 2.68
C GLN A 291 2.47 6.48 3.30
N ARG A 292 1.65 7.51 3.07
CA ARG A 292 0.35 7.68 3.74
C ARG A 292 -0.77 6.80 3.21
N ILE A 293 -0.65 6.28 2.00
CA ILE A 293 -1.72 5.55 1.30
C ILE A 293 -2.06 4.23 2.02
N ASP A 294 -3.15 4.24 2.79
CA ASP A 294 -3.79 3.05 3.33
C ASP A 294 -4.75 2.44 2.29
N LEU A 295 -4.16 1.70 1.35
CA LEU A 295 -4.93 1.06 0.30
C LEU A 295 -5.88 -0.04 0.85
N ALA A 296 -5.62 -0.62 2.02
CA ALA A 296 -6.49 -1.64 2.61
C ALA A 296 -7.77 -1.02 3.21
N ALA A 297 -7.65 0.14 3.88
CA ALA A 297 -8.81 0.93 4.29
C ALA A 297 -9.58 1.46 3.06
N ALA A 298 -8.88 2.06 2.09
CA ALA A 298 -9.51 2.61 0.89
C ALA A 298 -10.27 1.54 0.08
N MET A 299 -9.68 0.37 -0.14
CA MET A 299 -10.32 -0.74 -0.89
C MET A 299 -11.42 -1.46 -0.10
N SER A 300 -11.69 -1.09 1.14
CA SER A 300 -12.80 -1.62 1.96
C SER A 300 -13.85 -0.55 2.28
N ALA A 301 -13.84 0.61 1.63
CA ALA A 301 -14.75 1.70 1.99
C ALA A 301 -16.17 1.59 1.41
N LYS A 302 -17.17 2.01 2.21
CA LYS A 302 -18.43 2.56 1.70
C LYS A 302 -18.23 4.05 1.47
N VAL A 303 -18.46 4.50 0.25
CA VAL A 303 -18.30 5.89 -0.18
C VAL A 303 -19.67 6.52 -0.39
N THR A 304 -19.96 7.60 0.33
CA THR A 304 -21.20 8.37 0.15
C THR A 304 -20.92 9.57 -0.74
N VAL A 305 -21.67 9.71 -1.83
CA VAL A 305 -21.58 10.82 -2.80
C VAL A 305 -22.89 11.59 -2.78
N ASP A 306 -22.84 12.92 -2.73
CA ASP A 306 -24.05 13.75 -2.78
C ASP A 306 -24.59 13.96 -4.22
N ALA A 307 -25.70 14.68 -4.34
CA ALA A 307 -26.33 14.99 -5.63
C ALA A 307 -25.48 15.89 -6.56
N SER A 308 -24.41 16.51 -6.05
CA SER A 308 -23.45 17.30 -6.84
C SER A 308 -22.27 16.47 -7.36
N GLY A 309 -22.13 15.22 -6.91
CA GLY A 309 -20.95 14.40 -7.17
C GLY A 309 -19.84 14.56 -6.12
N THR A 310 -20.08 15.24 -5.00
CA THR A 310 -19.06 15.42 -3.95
C THR A 310 -19.04 14.21 -3.01
N VAL A 311 -17.85 13.68 -2.72
CA VAL A 311 -17.68 12.65 -1.68
C VAL A 311 -17.87 13.30 -0.31
N THR A 312 -18.88 12.83 0.44
CA THR A 312 -19.30 13.40 1.73
C THR A 312 -18.98 12.51 2.92
N ALA A 313 -18.82 11.20 2.72
CA ALA A 313 -18.35 10.26 3.74
C ALA A 313 -17.58 9.10 3.11
N VAL A 314 -16.60 8.58 3.84
CA VAL A 314 -15.79 7.41 3.48
C VAL A 314 -15.67 6.55 4.74
N GLU A 315 -16.27 5.36 4.72
CA GLU A 315 -16.33 4.44 5.86
C GLU A 315 -15.57 3.15 5.54
N PRO A 316 -14.26 3.04 5.86
CA PRO A 316 -13.45 1.84 5.60
C PRO A 316 -13.89 0.63 6.44
N GLY A 317 -13.35 -0.56 6.13
CA GLY A 317 -13.59 -1.79 6.90
C GLY A 317 -14.83 -2.60 6.51
N GLN A 318 -15.50 -2.27 5.41
CA GLN A 318 -16.68 -2.99 4.94
C GLN A 318 -16.35 -4.38 4.36
N ALA A 319 -17.30 -5.31 4.47
CA ALA A 319 -17.23 -6.62 3.81
C ALA A 319 -17.27 -6.51 2.27
N VAL A 320 -17.87 -5.44 1.73
CA VAL A 320 -17.91 -5.14 0.30
C VAL A 320 -17.76 -3.63 0.11
N ALA A 321 -16.76 -3.21 -0.67
CA ALA A 321 -16.60 -1.81 -1.06
C ALA A 321 -17.80 -1.36 -1.92
N SER A 322 -18.33 -0.17 -1.67
CA SER A 322 -19.56 0.30 -2.30
C SER A 322 -19.63 1.81 -2.45
N VAL A 323 -20.45 2.27 -3.39
CA VAL A 323 -20.77 3.69 -3.58
C VAL A 323 -22.27 3.87 -3.40
N VAL A 324 -22.68 4.83 -2.57
CA VAL A 324 -24.08 5.15 -2.29
C VAL A 324 -24.32 6.64 -2.50
N THR A 325 -25.48 7.00 -3.05
CA THR A 325 -25.90 8.40 -3.12
C THR A 325 -26.51 8.83 -1.79
N ALA A 326 -26.13 9.99 -1.27
CA ALA A 326 -26.76 10.57 -0.10
C ALA A 326 -28.27 10.78 -0.36
N ALA A 327 -29.11 10.43 0.61
CA ALA A 327 -30.52 10.81 0.54
C ALA A 327 -30.62 12.35 0.49
N PRO A 328 -31.52 12.92 -0.33
CA PRO A 328 -31.74 14.36 -0.32
C PRO A 328 -32.13 14.78 1.10
N SER A 329 -31.42 15.76 1.66
CA SER A 329 -31.79 16.31 2.96
C SER A 329 -33.27 16.70 2.94
N PRO A 330 -34.07 16.34 3.96
CA PRO A 330 -35.45 16.75 4.01
C PRO A 330 -35.47 18.28 3.98
N SER A 331 -35.96 18.84 2.86
CA SER A 331 -36.08 20.27 2.69
C SER A 331 -36.87 20.81 3.88
N ALA A 332 -36.30 21.79 4.59
CA ALA A 332 -37.00 22.45 5.67
C ALA A 332 -38.31 22.99 5.11
N SER A 333 -39.42 22.33 5.48
CA SER A 333 -40.74 22.75 5.02
C SER A 333 -40.92 24.21 5.43
N PRO A 334 -41.32 25.11 4.51
CA PRO A 334 -41.49 26.50 4.86
C PRO A 334 -42.53 26.57 5.98
N SER A 335 -42.08 26.93 7.17
CA SER A 335 -42.96 27.17 8.30
C SER A 335 -43.85 28.34 7.92
N VAL A 336 -45.10 28.04 7.53
CA VAL A 336 -46.09 29.06 7.20
C VAL A 336 -46.41 29.80 8.49
N SER A 337 -45.74 30.92 8.70
CA SER A 337 -45.99 31.85 9.80
C SER A 337 -47.38 32.47 9.60
N VAL A 338 -48.41 31.80 10.12
CA VAL A 338 -49.76 32.37 10.16
C VAL A 338 -49.77 33.49 11.20
N SER A 339 -49.50 34.71 10.74
CA SER A 339 -49.65 35.91 11.55
C SER A 339 -51.11 36.12 11.94
N SER A 340 -51.45 35.80 13.18
CA SER A 340 -52.73 36.16 13.81
C SER A 340 -52.49 37.21 14.90
N SER A 341 -52.82 38.46 14.58
CA SER A 341 -53.00 39.51 15.60
C SER A 341 -54.21 39.16 16.48
N PRO A 342 -54.15 39.47 17.78
CA PRO A 342 -55.10 40.47 18.27
C PRO A 342 -54.49 41.49 19.25
N SER A 343 -55.23 42.60 19.42
CA SER A 343 -54.87 43.75 20.24
C SER A 343 -55.03 43.55 21.76
N ALA A 344 -54.50 44.53 22.51
CA ALA A 344 -54.91 45.01 23.84
C ALA A 344 -54.06 44.59 25.06
N SER A 345 -53.02 45.41 25.31
CA SER A 345 -52.62 46.00 26.60
C SER A 345 -53.13 45.41 27.93
N VAL A 346 -52.17 45.07 28.82
CA VAL A 346 -52.10 45.60 30.21
C VAL A 346 -50.65 45.60 30.70
N SER A 347 -50.31 46.57 31.55
CA SER A 347 -48.97 46.83 32.09
C SER A 347 -48.52 45.82 33.16
N SER A 348 -47.21 45.63 33.36
CA SER A 348 -46.50 46.10 34.59
C SER A 348 -45.07 45.53 34.80
N VAL A 349 -44.20 46.39 35.35
CA VAL A 349 -42.99 46.13 36.19
C VAL A 349 -41.80 45.33 35.61
N SER A 350 -40.65 46.02 35.53
CA SER A 350 -39.29 45.45 35.45
C SER A 350 -38.76 45.08 36.86
N PRO A 351 -37.72 44.24 36.98
CA PRO A 351 -36.38 44.83 36.97
C PRO A 351 -35.30 44.03 36.22
N SER A 352 -34.25 44.78 35.90
CA SER A 352 -32.97 44.39 35.30
C SER A 352 -32.11 43.45 36.17
N VAL A 353 -31.29 42.63 35.51
CA VAL A 353 -29.87 42.47 35.91
C VAL A 353 -28.98 42.20 34.69
N SER A 354 -27.99 43.08 34.49
CA SER A 354 -26.77 42.81 33.71
C SER A 354 -25.90 41.79 34.49
N SER A 355 -24.84 41.16 33.98
CA SER A 355 -23.72 41.77 33.25
C SER A 355 -22.68 40.72 32.83
N SER A 356 -22.01 40.92 31.69
CA SER A 356 -20.64 40.41 31.47
C SER A 356 -19.64 41.21 32.29
N PRO A 357 -18.40 40.71 32.49
CA PRO A 357 -17.32 41.50 31.91
C PRO A 357 -16.20 40.67 31.26
N SER A 358 -15.65 41.23 30.18
CA SER A 358 -14.32 40.90 29.68
C SER A 358 -13.28 41.72 30.45
N VAL A 359 -12.11 41.15 30.77
CA VAL A 359 -10.91 41.93 31.12
C VAL A 359 -9.69 41.33 30.44
N SER A 360 -8.99 42.15 29.67
CA SER A 360 -7.68 41.88 29.08
C SER A 360 -6.62 42.68 29.84
N VAL A 361 -5.45 42.10 30.12
CA VAL A 361 -4.24 42.90 30.47
C VAL A 361 -2.99 42.27 29.85
N SER A 362 -2.13 43.13 29.31
CA SER A 362 -0.78 42.90 28.76
C SER A 362 0.22 42.40 29.84
N SER A 363 1.51 42.10 29.60
CA SER A 363 2.46 42.65 28.60
C SER A 363 3.76 41.83 28.48
N SER A 364 4.43 41.95 27.33
CA SER A 364 5.80 41.47 27.06
C SER A 364 6.88 42.24 27.86
N PRO A 365 8.17 41.85 27.71
CA PRO A 365 9.01 42.67 26.82
C PRO A 365 9.82 41.88 25.79
N SER A 366 10.27 42.60 24.76
CA SER A 366 10.94 42.09 23.56
C SER A 366 12.47 42.22 23.63
N VAL A 367 13.20 41.38 22.89
CA VAL A 367 14.59 41.66 22.46
C VAL A 367 14.73 41.34 20.96
N SER A 368 15.11 42.34 20.18
CA SER A 368 15.54 42.23 18.76
C SER A 368 17.04 41.86 18.75
N VAL A 369 17.64 41.10 17.82
CA VAL A 369 17.89 41.31 16.37
C VAL A 369 18.56 40.00 15.81
N SER A 370 18.71 39.69 14.50
CA SER A 370 18.37 40.39 13.24
C SER A 370 18.18 39.42 12.05
N SER A 371 18.01 40.01 10.85
CA SER A 371 17.89 39.46 9.50
C SER A 371 19.06 38.65 8.90
N ALA A 372 18.73 37.65 8.06
CA ALA A 372 19.26 37.52 6.69
C ALA A 372 18.38 36.60 5.82
N SER A 373 17.80 37.14 4.73
CA SER A 373 17.25 36.35 3.61
C SER A 373 18.28 36.26 2.47
N PRO A 374 18.09 35.36 1.50
CA PRO A 374 17.82 35.91 0.17
C PRO A 374 16.63 35.25 -0.54
N SER A 375 15.90 36.07 -1.29
CA SER A 375 14.88 35.62 -2.24
C SER A 375 15.52 35.20 -3.57
N ALA A 376 14.97 34.19 -4.23
CA ALA A 376 15.17 33.95 -5.65
C ALA A 376 13.87 33.48 -6.30
N SER A 377 13.17 34.39 -6.95
CA SER A 377 12.02 34.11 -7.82
C SER A 377 12.48 33.97 -9.26
N VAL A 378 12.17 32.85 -9.93
CA VAL A 378 12.18 32.77 -11.40
C VAL A 378 10.92 32.05 -11.86
N ALA A 379 10.26 32.61 -12.87
CA ALA A 379 8.96 32.17 -13.36
C ALA A 379 9.04 31.02 -14.37
N SER A 380 7.90 30.35 -14.56
CA SER A 380 7.67 29.34 -15.58
C SER A 380 7.95 29.85 -17.00
N SER A 381 8.53 29.01 -17.86
CA SER A 381 8.50 29.16 -19.32
C SER A 381 8.58 27.80 -19.99
N SER A 382 7.47 27.35 -20.56
CA SER A 382 7.42 26.18 -21.44
C SER A 382 7.84 26.58 -22.86
N VAL A 383 8.83 25.89 -23.44
CA VAL A 383 9.13 25.97 -24.88
C VAL A 383 9.33 24.57 -25.45
N VAL A 384 8.59 24.26 -26.50
CA VAL A 384 8.69 23.01 -27.26
C VAL A 384 9.84 23.11 -28.25
N SER A 385 10.69 22.07 -28.34
CA SER A 385 11.59 21.88 -29.48
C SER A 385 11.75 20.41 -29.80
N SER A 386 11.34 20.03 -31.00
CA SER A 386 11.32 18.67 -31.52
C SER A 386 12.59 18.32 -32.30
N ALA A 387 13.28 17.26 -31.89
CA ALA A 387 14.14 16.44 -32.73
C ALA A 387 14.07 15.00 -32.17
N GLY A 388 13.84 13.94 -32.94
CA GLY A 388 13.99 13.82 -34.39
C GLY A 388 15.15 12.90 -34.75
N LEU A 389 15.26 11.72 -34.12
CA LEU A 389 16.24 10.70 -34.47
C LEU A 389 15.56 9.39 -34.90
N VAL A 390 15.95 8.94 -36.08
CA VAL A 390 15.49 7.69 -36.72
C VAL A 390 16.21 6.50 -36.10
N SER A 391 15.47 5.46 -35.72
CA SER A 391 16.04 4.17 -35.31
C SER A 391 15.96 3.17 -36.46
N SER A 392 17.05 3.05 -37.22
CA SER A 392 17.26 1.95 -38.16
C SER A 392 17.83 0.74 -37.43
N GLY A 393 17.32 -0.47 -37.70
CA GLY A 393 17.71 -1.68 -36.98
C GLY A 393 19.16 -2.14 -37.24
N GLY A 394 19.80 -2.68 -36.21
CA GLY A 394 21.12 -3.32 -36.30
C GLY A 394 21.41 -4.19 -35.08
N ARG A 395 21.49 -5.51 -35.27
CA ARG A 395 21.89 -6.44 -34.19
C ARG A 395 23.40 -6.29 -33.91
N GLY A 396 23.76 -5.95 -32.68
CA GLY A 396 25.16 -5.90 -32.23
C GLY A 396 25.30 -6.29 -30.76
N ARG A 397 25.94 -7.43 -30.49
CA ARG A 397 26.33 -7.84 -29.13
C ARG A 397 27.54 -7.01 -28.67
N ALA A 398 27.45 -6.41 -27.49
CA ALA A 398 28.61 -6.01 -26.69
C ALA A 398 28.36 -6.42 -25.25
N ALA A 399 29.36 -7.04 -24.60
CA ALA A 399 29.23 -7.63 -23.27
C ALA A 399 30.28 -7.08 -22.29
N SER A 400 29.82 -6.67 -21.10
CA SER A 400 30.57 -6.49 -19.85
C SER A 400 29.50 -6.28 -18.76
N VAL A 401 29.18 -7.25 -17.87
CA VAL A 401 29.98 -7.78 -16.74
C VAL A 401 30.27 -6.65 -15.74
N LEU A 402 29.77 -6.63 -14.49
CA LEU A 402 29.09 -7.64 -13.65
C LEU A 402 27.79 -7.06 -13.05
N GLY A 403 26.63 -7.53 -13.53
CA GLY A 403 25.39 -7.51 -12.76
C GLY A 403 25.05 -8.95 -12.42
N LEU A 404 24.81 -9.28 -11.14
CA LEU A 404 24.24 -10.59 -10.81
C LEU A 404 22.86 -10.67 -11.47
N PRO A 405 22.60 -11.66 -12.34
CA PRO A 405 21.27 -11.82 -12.91
C PRO A 405 20.31 -12.17 -11.77
N LEU A 406 19.19 -11.45 -11.68
CA LEU A 406 17.97 -12.09 -11.22
C LEU A 406 17.61 -13.12 -12.29
N THR A 407 18.13 -14.34 -12.16
CA THR A 407 17.40 -15.51 -12.62
C THR A 407 16.10 -15.51 -11.81
N GLY A 408 14.93 -15.26 -12.39
CA GLY A 408 14.55 -15.63 -13.75
C GLY A 408 13.40 -16.63 -13.73
N ALA A 409 12.57 -16.60 -12.68
CA ALA A 409 11.25 -17.22 -12.67
C ALA A 409 10.25 -16.29 -13.40
N GLY A 410 10.56 -15.98 -14.66
CA GLY A 410 9.63 -15.32 -15.57
C GLY A 410 8.73 -16.38 -16.19
N GLY A 411 7.43 -16.29 -15.96
CA GLY A 411 6.47 -17.34 -16.27
C GLY A 411 6.28 -18.36 -15.14
N VAL A 412 5.08 -18.96 -15.13
CA VAL A 412 4.49 -20.02 -14.29
C VAL A 412 5.13 -20.27 -12.91
N GLU A 413 6.39 -20.69 -12.79
CA GLU A 413 7.05 -20.96 -11.50
C GLU A 413 7.09 -19.74 -10.56
N GLY A 414 7.24 -18.53 -11.08
CA GLY A 414 7.15 -17.29 -10.27
C GLY A 414 5.75 -17.11 -9.66
N LEU A 415 4.72 -17.49 -10.41
CA LEU A 415 3.32 -17.50 -9.99
C LEU A 415 2.93 -18.74 -9.17
N VAL A 416 3.65 -19.86 -9.27
CA VAL A 416 3.56 -20.96 -8.30
C VAL A 416 4.19 -20.52 -6.98
N GLY A 417 5.25 -19.71 -7.01
CA GLY A 417 5.76 -18.98 -5.83
C GLY A 417 4.70 -18.04 -5.25
N LEU A 418 4.01 -17.25 -6.08
CA LEU A 418 2.89 -16.40 -5.66
C LEU A 418 1.72 -17.24 -5.10
N ALA A 419 1.41 -18.39 -5.69
CA ALA A 419 0.41 -19.34 -5.20
C ALA A 419 0.80 -19.90 -3.82
N VAL A 420 2.04 -20.33 -3.61
CA VAL A 420 2.55 -20.78 -2.30
C VAL A 420 2.49 -19.64 -1.28
N VAL A 421 2.79 -18.41 -1.69
CA VAL A 421 2.62 -17.21 -0.84
C VAL A 421 1.13 -17.00 -0.50
N LEU A 422 0.21 -17.04 -1.46
CA LEU A 422 -1.23 -16.78 -1.27
C LEU A 422 -2.01 -17.95 -0.63
N SER A 423 -1.48 -19.17 -0.64
CA SER A 423 -2.20 -20.37 -0.17
C SER A 423 -2.19 -20.56 1.35
N GLY A 424 -1.39 -19.80 2.09
CA GLY A 424 -1.29 -19.96 3.55
C GLY A 424 -0.80 -21.35 3.98
N ALA A 425 -0.05 -22.06 3.12
CA ALA A 425 0.45 -23.40 3.37
C ALA A 425 1.61 -23.39 4.38
N VAL A 426 1.30 -23.04 5.63
CA VAL A 426 2.19 -23.27 6.78
C VAL A 426 2.27 -24.77 7.00
N GLY A 427 3.34 -25.39 6.51
CA GLY A 427 3.71 -26.75 6.89
C GLY A 427 3.84 -26.82 8.42
N GLY A 428 3.16 -27.80 9.03
CA GLY A 428 2.95 -27.85 10.47
C GLY A 428 4.23 -27.86 11.32
N LEU A 429 4.43 -26.75 12.02
CA LEU A 429 4.85 -26.65 13.42
C LEU A 429 5.44 -27.92 14.09
N PHE A 430 6.74 -27.89 14.41
CA PHE A 430 7.28 -28.54 15.61
C PHE A 430 8.37 -27.69 16.26
N ALA A 431 8.01 -26.93 17.29
CA ALA A 431 8.97 -26.24 18.14
C ALA A 431 9.66 -27.24 19.09
N VAL A 432 10.89 -27.66 18.75
CA VAL A 432 11.69 -28.52 19.63
C VAL A 432 12.18 -27.70 20.84
N ARG A 433 11.40 -27.74 21.91
CA ARG A 433 11.74 -27.16 23.21
C ARG A 433 12.93 -27.93 23.82
N ARG A 434 14.15 -27.46 23.55
CA ARG A 434 15.39 -28.07 24.04
C ARG A 434 15.48 -27.92 25.57
N SER A 435 15.07 -28.95 26.31
CA SER A 435 15.17 -28.95 27.77
C SER A 435 16.63 -28.91 28.21
N ARG A 436 17.02 -27.94 29.04
CA ARG A 436 18.26 -28.05 29.81
C ARG A 436 18.16 -29.29 30.71
N ARG A 437 19.10 -30.22 30.57
CA ARG A 437 19.49 -31.12 31.67
C ARG A 437 20.82 -30.63 32.24
N ARG A 438 21.03 -30.99 33.51
CA ARG A 438 22.07 -30.47 34.40
C ARG A 438 23.47 -30.87 33.97
#